data_AF-A0A0B1NZZ9-F1
#
_entry.id   AF-A0A0B1NZZ9-F1
#
_cell.length_a   1.000
_cell.length_b   1.000
_cell.length_c   1.000
_cell.angle_alpha   90.00
_cell.angle_beta   90.00
_cell.angle_gamma   90.00
#
_symmetry.space_group_name_H-M   'P 1'
#
loop_
_entity.id
_entity.type
_entity.pdbx_description
1 polymer ?
#
loop_
_entity_poly.entity_id
_entity_poly.type
_entity_poly.pdbx_seq_one_letter_code
_entity_poly.pdbx_strand_id
1 'polypeptide(L)'
;MYEARDNDTQWITCIDDDTFFPSIHDLQAMLANYDPKKQYYIGSLSEDWWAVKHYGLMAFGGAGIFLSLPMAEIIYKNRDSCGQNLRTTAGDITVMDCIYKFSTTKLTNVPALHQVDIHGDVSGLYESGREILSLHHWKEGSAGHKLEIEKMHLINSLCDSCFLQRWQFSSDLLLTNGFSITTYPHGHIANQENSGHVNLDVKKVSLDDVESTWNDDLDVLHSLAPTRQKMSSDSKKTYRLLDSVLIQDNNKRLAVHQIYILKGEENDHEIQGDSIMSLIWRRD
;
A
#
# COMPACT_ATOMS: atom_id res chain seq x y z
N MET A 1 0.68 -4.20 27.25
CA MET A 1 0.98 -5.15 26.15
C MET A 1 1.95 -6.24 26.59
N TYR A 2 3.20 -5.93 26.96
CA TYR A 2 4.18 -6.96 27.33
C TYR A 2 3.70 -7.92 28.44
N GLU A 3 3.08 -7.40 29.50
CA GLU A 3 2.54 -8.22 30.60
C GLU A 3 1.35 -9.12 30.20
N ALA A 4 0.66 -8.79 29.11
CA ALA A 4 -0.54 -9.51 28.66
C ALA A 4 -0.22 -10.68 27.71
N ARG A 5 1.06 -10.93 27.42
CA ARG A 5 1.50 -12.03 26.55
C ARG A 5 1.26 -13.40 27.20
N ASP A 6 1.04 -14.40 26.37
CA ASP A 6 1.04 -15.81 26.75
C ASP A 6 2.32 -16.53 26.26
N ASN A 7 2.34 -17.86 26.35
CA ASN A 7 3.47 -18.68 25.92
C ASN A 7 3.64 -18.75 24.39
N ASP A 8 2.59 -18.44 23.63
CA ASP A 8 2.56 -18.56 22.17
C ASP A 8 2.83 -17.21 21.48
N THR A 9 2.77 -16.11 22.23
CA THR A 9 3.07 -14.77 21.73
C THR A 9 4.52 -14.68 21.25
N GLN A 10 4.75 -14.24 20.02
CA GLN A 10 6.10 -14.07 19.44
C GLN A 10 6.45 -12.60 19.17
N TRP A 11 5.43 -11.81 18.85
CA TRP A 11 5.54 -10.41 18.43
C TRP A 11 4.54 -9.57 19.22
N ILE A 12 4.95 -8.34 19.53
CA ILE A 12 4.07 -7.27 20.03
C ILE A 12 4.08 -6.18 18.97
N THR A 13 2.89 -5.82 18.50
CA THR A 13 2.74 -4.87 17.39
C THR A 13 2.02 -3.61 17.87
N CYS A 14 2.54 -2.44 17.49
CA CYS A 14 1.86 -1.15 17.64
C CYS A 14 1.42 -0.66 16.25
N ILE A 15 0.17 -0.25 16.11
CA ILE A 15 -0.42 0.26 14.86
C ILE A 15 -1.35 1.43 15.19
N ASP A 16 -1.59 2.26 14.19
CA ASP A 16 -2.62 3.30 14.25
C ASP A 16 -4.01 2.67 14.00
N ASP A 17 -5.08 3.33 14.43
CA ASP A 17 -6.44 2.77 14.39
C ASP A 17 -7.04 2.74 12.97
N ASP A 18 -6.32 3.30 12.00
CA ASP A 18 -6.57 3.27 10.56
C ASP A 18 -5.37 2.69 9.78
N THR A 19 -4.57 1.82 10.40
CA THR A 19 -3.72 0.88 9.67
C THR A 19 -4.54 -0.33 9.21
N PHE A 20 -4.41 -0.68 7.92
CA PHE A 20 -5.05 -1.82 7.30
C PHE A 20 -4.00 -2.84 6.83
N PHE A 21 -4.22 -4.12 7.13
CA PHE A 21 -3.39 -5.24 6.68
C PHE A 21 -4.14 -6.05 5.64
N PRO A 22 -3.81 -5.95 4.34
CA PRO A 22 -4.56 -6.65 3.29
C PRO A 22 -4.57 -8.18 3.42
N SER A 23 -3.50 -8.75 3.96
CA SER A 23 -3.35 -10.18 4.15
C SER A 23 -2.57 -10.47 5.43
N ILE A 24 -3.25 -11.00 6.44
CA ILE A 24 -2.59 -11.47 7.67
C ILE A 24 -1.66 -12.65 7.37
N HIS A 25 -1.99 -13.47 6.36
CA HIS A 25 -1.12 -14.55 5.90
C HIS A 25 0.22 -14.01 5.40
N ASP A 26 0.21 -12.98 4.56
CA ASP A 26 1.46 -12.43 3.99
C ASP A 26 2.27 -11.68 5.04
N LEU A 27 1.59 -10.99 5.97
CA LEU A 27 2.24 -10.40 7.14
C LEU A 27 2.93 -11.46 8.01
N GLN A 28 2.27 -12.59 8.26
CA GLN A 28 2.85 -13.71 9.00
C GLN A 28 4.03 -14.34 8.24
N ALA A 29 3.91 -14.49 6.91
CA ALA A 29 4.99 -14.97 6.06
C ALA A 29 6.22 -14.04 6.11
N MET A 30 6.00 -12.72 6.11
CA MET A 30 7.06 -11.72 6.31
C MET A 30 7.73 -11.91 7.68
N LEU A 31 6.96 -11.97 8.76
CA LEU A 31 7.49 -12.12 10.13
C LEU A 31 8.22 -13.46 10.35
N ALA A 32 7.82 -14.52 9.64
CA ALA A 32 8.46 -15.84 9.71
C ALA A 32 9.92 -15.85 9.23
N ASN A 33 10.36 -14.82 8.50
CA ASN A 33 11.76 -14.66 8.09
C ASN A 33 12.68 -14.23 9.25
N TYR A 34 12.12 -13.89 10.41
CA TYR A 34 12.86 -13.37 11.56
C TYR A 34 12.71 -14.30 12.76
N ASP A 35 13.81 -14.63 13.42
CA ASP A 35 13.81 -15.44 14.64
C ASP A 35 13.23 -14.62 15.82
N PRO A 36 12.02 -14.90 16.32
CA PRO A 36 11.38 -14.08 17.36
C PRO A 36 12.11 -14.13 18.71
N LYS A 37 13.12 -15.01 18.87
CA LYS A 37 13.97 -15.09 20.06
C LYS A 37 15.14 -14.10 20.04
N LYS A 38 15.35 -13.38 18.94
CA LYS A 38 16.34 -12.29 18.82
C LYS A 38 15.66 -10.94 18.94
N GLN A 39 16.45 -9.89 19.19
CA GLN A 39 15.93 -8.52 19.26
C GLN A 39 15.66 -8.00 17.85
N TYR A 40 14.39 -7.75 17.53
CA TYR A 40 13.96 -7.18 16.27
C TYR A 40 13.05 -5.99 16.52
N TYR A 41 13.35 -4.92 15.80
CA TYR A 41 12.53 -3.72 15.65
C TYR A 41 12.24 -3.58 14.16
N ILE A 42 11.07 -4.07 13.73
CA ILE A 42 10.66 -4.14 12.34
C ILE A 42 9.56 -3.10 12.09
N GLY A 43 9.59 -2.47 10.93
CA GLY A 43 8.59 -1.53 10.45
C GLY A 43 9.08 -0.88 9.17
N SER A 44 8.57 0.30 8.84
CA SER A 44 9.04 1.04 7.66
C SER A 44 9.16 2.53 7.93
N LEU A 45 10.03 3.17 7.15
CA LEU A 45 10.09 4.62 7.02
C LEU A 45 8.83 5.13 6.30
N SER A 46 8.49 6.40 6.53
CA SER A 46 7.51 7.09 5.71
C SER A 46 7.95 7.19 4.25
N GLU A 47 7.00 7.14 3.32
CA GLU A 47 7.24 7.44 1.90
C GLU A 47 7.69 8.89 1.69
N ASP A 48 7.34 9.82 2.58
CA ASP A 48 7.79 11.21 2.50
C ASP A 48 9.15 11.41 3.18
N TRP A 49 10.15 11.82 2.38
CA TRP A 49 11.49 12.07 2.87
C TRP A 49 11.58 13.25 3.84
N TRP A 50 10.66 14.22 3.76
CA TRP A 50 10.57 15.26 4.77
C TRP A 50 10.21 14.67 6.14
N ALA A 51 9.21 13.79 6.21
CA ALA A 51 8.84 13.10 7.45
C ALA A 51 10.01 12.29 8.02
N VAL A 52 10.73 11.55 7.18
CA VAL A 52 11.94 10.80 7.61
C VAL A 52 13.01 11.73 8.19
N LYS A 53 13.29 12.87 7.54
CA LYS A 53 14.27 13.85 8.05
C LYS A 53 13.81 14.50 9.35
N HIS A 54 12.52 14.77 9.49
CA HIS A 54 11.95 15.47 10.62
C HIS A 54 11.89 14.58 11.88
N TYR A 55 11.44 13.33 11.72
CA TYR A 55 11.18 12.44 12.85
C TYR A 55 12.33 11.45 13.12
N GLY A 56 13.10 11.10 12.09
CA GLY A 56 14.27 10.22 12.16
C GLY A 56 14.06 8.87 11.47
N LEU A 57 15.09 8.02 11.51
CA LEU A 57 15.06 6.66 10.99
C LEU A 57 14.34 5.72 11.97
N MET A 58 13.01 5.76 11.94
CA MET A 58 12.11 5.02 12.82
C MET A 58 11.09 4.20 12.04
N ALA A 59 10.53 3.17 12.66
CA ALA A 59 9.28 2.58 12.18
C ALA A 59 8.16 3.58 12.46
N PHE A 60 7.48 4.04 11.42
CA PHE A 60 6.32 4.91 11.56
C PHE A 60 5.10 4.09 12.02
N GLY A 61 4.30 4.68 12.91
CA GLY A 61 3.18 3.99 13.58
C GLY A 61 2.16 3.40 12.62
N GLY A 62 1.75 4.17 11.62
CA GLY A 62 0.78 3.78 10.60
C GLY A 62 1.24 2.64 9.70
N ALA A 63 2.54 2.57 9.35
CA ALA A 63 3.12 1.42 8.65
C ALA A 63 3.13 0.16 9.53
N GLY A 64 3.08 0.32 10.85
CA GLY A 64 3.12 -0.74 11.85
C GLY A 64 4.53 -0.96 12.42
N ILE A 65 4.58 -1.11 13.74
CA ILE A 65 5.80 -1.37 14.50
C ILE A 65 5.73 -2.77 15.09
N PHE A 66 6.62 -3.66 14.68
CA PHE A 66 6.68 -5.05 15.11
C PHE A 66 7.91 -5.28 15.99
N LEU A 67 7.66 -5.65 17.25
CA LEU A 67 8.70 -5.90 18.24
C LEU A 67 8.71 -7.37 18.61
N SER A 68 9.85 -8.03 18.45
CA SER A 68 10.01 -9.37 19.00
C SER A 68 9.96 -9.33 20.53
N LEU A 69 9.62 -10.45 21.17
CA LEU A 69 9.52 -10.49 22.64
C LEU A 69 10.76 -9.97 23.38
N PRO A 70 12.00 -10.34 23.03
CA PRO A 70 13.19 -9.79 23.68
C PRO A 70 13.33 -8.27 23.50
N MET A 71 12.88 -7.73 22.36
CA MET A 71 12.91 -6.30 22.11
C MET A 71 11.86 -5.57 22.97
N ALA A 72 10.63 -6.09 23.00
CA ALA A 72 9.57 -5.55 23.82
C ALA A 72 9.89 -5.64 25.33
N GLU A 73 10.62 -6.68 25.76
CA GLU A 73 11.08 -6.81 27.15
C GLU A 73 12.01 -5.66 27.56
N ILE A 74 12.94 -5.25 26.69
CA ILE A 74 13.84 -4.13 26.96
C ILE A 74 13.05 -2.85 27.17
N ILE A 75 12.06 -2.58 26.31
CA ILE A 75 11.19 -1.41 26.46
C ILE A 75 10.43 -1.50 27.78
N TYR A 76 9.83 -2.64 28.09
CA TYR A 76 9.06 -2.84 29.31
C TYR A 76 9.89 -2.65 30.60
N LYS A 77 11.10 -3.21 30.65
CA LYS A 77 12.03 -3.06 31.79
C LYS A 77 12.44 -1.61 32.01
N ASN A 78 12.47 -0.81 30.95
CA ASN A 78 12.87 0.60 30.98
C ASN A 78 11.70 1.58 30.84
N ARG A 79 10.44 1.12 30.89
CA ARG A 79 9.24 1.91 30.57
C ARG A 79 9.13 3.21 31.37
N ASP A 80 9.53 3.19 32.64
CA ASP A 80 9.50 4.38 33.50
C ASP A 80 10.49 5.44 33.00
N SER A 81 11.67 5.03 32.54
CA SER A 81 12.64 5.95 31.94
C SER A 81 12.24 6.38 30.53
N CYS A 82 11.64 5.48 29.75
CA CYS A 82 11.17 5.78 28.40
C CYS A 82 9.95 6.71 28.38
N GLY A 83 9.10 6.67 29.42
CA GLY A 83 7.95 7.56 29.58
C GLY A 83 8.29 8.94 30.15
N GLN A 84 9.53 9.18 30.57
CA GLN A 84 9.99 10.46 31.12
C GLN A 84 10.66 11.31 30.04
N ASN A 85 10.41 12.63 30.07
CA ASN A 85 11.02 13.61 29.16
C ASN A 85 10.81 13.29 27.68
N LEU A 86 9.57 12.91 27.32
CA LEU A 86 9.19 12.64 25.94
C LEU A 86 9.47 13.85 25.05
N ARG A 87 10.11 13.60 23.91
CA ARG A 87 10.39 14.64 22.91
C ARG A 87 9.12 15.13 22.21
N THR A 88 8.14 14.25 22.06
CA THR A 88 6.85 14.51 21.41
C THR A 88 5.74 13.70 22.09
N THR A 89 4.49 13.91 21.69
CA THR A 89 3.37 13.05 22.08
C THR A 89 3.19 11.84 21.15
N ALA A 90 4.03 11.69 20.13
CA ALA A 90 3.93 10.61 19.15
C ALA A 90 4.49 9.31 19.74
N GLY A 91 3.69 8.24 19.66
CA GLY A 91 4.01 6.95 20.27
C GLY A 91 5.19 6.23 19.60
N ASP A 92 5.24 6.28 18.28
CA ASP A 92 6.30 5.71 17.45
C ASP A 92 7.69 6.31 17.74
N ILE A 93 7.77 7.64 17.90
CA ILE A 93 8.97 8.35 18.35
C ILE A 93 9.39 7.87 19.74
N THR A 94 8.43 7.72 20.65
CA THR A 94 8.70 7.24 22.01
C THR A 94 9.26 5.81 22.00
N VAL A 95 8.72 4.94 21.15
CA VAL A 95 9.22 3.57 20.96
C VAL A 95 10.65 3.60 20.40
N MET A 96 10.90 4.37 19.33
CA MET A 96 12.25 4.51 18.75
C MET A 96 13.27 5.00 19.78
N ASP A 97 12.97 6.10 20.47
CA ASP A 97 13.88 6.73 21.45
C ASP A 97 14.23 5.73 22.58
N CYS A 98 13.23 4.96 23.05
CA CYS A 98 13.44 3.91 24.04
C CYS A 98 14.37 2.80 23.53
N ILE A 99 14.12 2.28 22.31
CA ILE A 99 14.92 1.22 21.71
C ILE A 99 16.37 1.67 21.52
N TYR A 100 16.60 2.87 20.97
CA TYR A 100 17.95 3.36 20.68
C TYR A 100 18.71 3.78 21.94
N LYS A 101 18.02 4.15 23.02
CA LYS A 101 18.64 4.44 24.31
C LYS A 101 19.10 3.17 25.05
N PHE A 102 18.35 2.07 24.93
CA PHE A 102 18.55 0.88 25.78
C PHE A 102 18.94 -0.39 25.01
N SER A 103 19.17 -0.31 23.70
CA SER A 103 19.64 -1.43 22.89
C SER A 103 20.52 -0.96 21.73
N THR A 104 21.24 -1.90 21.12
CA THR A 104 22.01 -1.66 19.89
C THR A 104 21.19 -1.95 18.62
N THR A 105 19.97 -2.49 18.78
CA THR A 105 19.06 -2.86 17.70
C THR A 105 18.74 -1.66 16.81
N LYS A 106 18.77 -1.89 15.50
CA LYS A 106 18.41 -0.91 14.48
C LYS A 106 17.11 -1.30 13.81
N LEU A 107 16.41 -0.30 13.26
CA LEU A 107 15.23 -0.52 12.45
C LEU A 107 15.57 -1.49 11.32
N THR A 108 14.79 -2.57 11.25
CA THR A 108 14.71 -3.44 10.08
C THR A 108 13.60 -2.88 9.19
N ASN A 109 14.00 -2.13 8.16
CA ASN A 109 13.07 -1.49 7.23
C ASN A 109 12.47 -2.51 6.26
N VAL A 110 11.15 -2.65 6.26
CA VAL A 110 10.37 -3.53 5.37
C VAL A 110 9.55 -2.65 4.43
N PRO A 111 9.99 -2.42 3.18
CA PRO A 111 9.38 -1.44 2.27
C PRO A 111 7.92 -1.70 1.88
N ALA A 112 7.40 -2.90 2.11
CA ALA A 112 6.01 -3.26 1.84
C ALA A 112 5.03 -2.84 2.96
N LEU A 113 5.55 -2.35 4.09
CA LEU A 113 4.73 -1.73 5.13
C LEU A 113 4.66 -0.22 4.82
N HIS A 114 3.46 0.29 4.53
CA HIS A 114 3.30 1.66 4.02
C HIS A 114 2.64 2.59 5.03
N GLN A 115 3.30 3.71 5.30
CA GLN A 115 2.80 4.79 6.16
C GLN A 115 1.80 5.70 5.41
N VAL A 116 1.97 5.80 4.09
CA VAL A 116 1.11 6.56 3.17
C VAL A 116 0.94 8.02 3.59
N ASP A 117 2.02 8.68 4.05
CA ASP A 117 2.05 10.14 4.25
C ASP A 117 2.15 10.89 2.89
N ILE A 118 1.34 10.48 1.92
CA ILE A 118 1.31 11.04 0.57
C ILE A 118 0.07 11.90 0.45
N HIS A 119 0.27 13.19 0.21
CA HIS A 119 -0.81 14.15 -0.01
C HIS A 119 -1.16 14.29 -1.50
N GLY A 120 -2.45 14.50 -1.79
CA GLY A 120 -2.98 14.60 -3.15
C GLY A 120 -3.51 13.27 -3.67
N ASP A 121 -3.28 13.01 -4.96
CA ASP A 121 -3.72 11.79 -5.63
C ASP A 121 -2.68 10.67 -5.42
N VAL A 122 -3.06 9.63 -4.67
CA VAL A 122 -2.18 8.49 -4.33
C VAL A 122 -2.27 7.33 -5.32
N SER A 123 -3.00 7.49 -6.43
CA SER A 123 -3.25 6.41 -7.38
C SER A 123 -1.98 5.73 -7.89
N GLY A 124 -0.89 6.48 -7.99
CA GLY A 124 0.43 5.96 -8.35
C GLY A 124 0.91 4.83 -7.44
N LEU A 125 0.74 4.97 -6.13
CA LEU A 125 1.09 3.94 -5.15
C LEU A 125 0.17 2.71 -5.31
N TYR A 126 -1.14 2.93 -5.36
CA TYR A 126 -2.12 1.84 -5.43
C TYR A 126 -2.03 1.05 -6.75
N GLU A 127 -1.69 1.70 -7.86
CA GLU A 127 -1.52 1.07 -9.18
C GLU A 127 -0.09 0.59 -9.46
N SER A 128 0.82 0.78 -8.49
CA SER A 128 2.24 0.46 -8.63
C SER A 128 2.51 -1.03 -8.74
N GLY A 129 1.56 -1.89 -8.35
CA GLY A 129 1.73 -3.33 -8.22
C GLY A 129 2.86 -3.76 -7.28
N ARG A 130 3.29 -2.87 -6.37
CA ARG A 130 4.20 -3.21 -5.27
C ARG A 130 3.49 -4.12 -4.28
N GLU A 131 4.28 -4.89 -3.54
CA GLU A 131 3.78 -5.66 -2.41
C GLU A 131 3.31 -4.71 -1.30
N ILE A 132 2.10 -4.95 -0.80
CA ILE A 132 1.46 -4.12 0.24
C ILE A 132 1.11 -5.02 1.43
N LEU A 133 1.91 -4.96 2.48
CA LEU A 133 1.66 -5.66 3.75
C LEU A 133 0.83 -4.81 4.71
N SER A 134 0.99 -3.49 4.68
CA SER A 134 0.13 -2.55 5.39
C SER A 134 -0.14 -1.30 4.56
N LEU A 135 -1.29 -0.67 4.79
CA LEU A 135 -1.66 0.66 4.30
C LEU A 135 -2.19 1.48 5.46
N HIS A 136 -1.85 2.75 5.48
CA HIS A 136 -2.32 3.68 6.50
C HIS A 136 -3.09 4.85 5.88
N HIS A 137 -3.81 5.59 6.73
CA HIS A 137 -4.73 6.67 6.37
C HIS A 137 -5.91 6.27 5.48
N TRP A 138 -6.35 5.02 5.53
CA TRP A 138 -7.47 4.59 4.70
C TRP A 138 -8.81 5.26 5.05
N LYS A 139 -9.00 5.69 6.31
CA LYS A 139 -10.23 6.37 6.76
C LYS A 139 -10.30 7.83 6.31
N GLU A 140 -9.16 8.53 6.32
CA GLU A 140 -9.08 9.97 6.10
C GLU A 140 -8.97 10.35 4.61
N GLY A 141 -8.84 9.35 3.74
CA GLY A 141 -8.85 9.53 2.30
C GLY A 141 -7.51 10.00 1.76
N SER A 142 -6.51 9.12 1.77
CA SER A 142 -5.35 9.23 0.90
C SER A 142 -5.86 9.13 -0.56
N ALA A 143 -6.09 10.27 -1.23
CA ALA A 143 -6.45 10.44 -2.67
C ALA A 143 -7.26 11.72 -2.97
N GLY A 144 -7.52 12.62 -2.01
CA GLY A 144 -8.55 13.66 -2.19
C GLY A 144 -9.96 13.09 -2.41
N HIS A 145 -10.12 11.78 -2.19
CA HIS A 145 -11.34 10.97 -2.28
C HIS A 145 -11.25 9.89 -1.21
N LYS A 146 -12.39 9.57 -0.58
CA LYS A 146 -12.47 8.49 0.42
C LYS A 146 -12.31 7.14 -0.28
N LEU A 147 -11.28 6.37 0.08
CA LEU A 147 -11.13 4.99 -0.38
C LEU A 147 -12.08 4.09 0.41
N GLU A 148 -12.93 3.35 -0.29
CA GLU A 148 -13.84 2.36 0.30
C GLU A 148 -13.12 0.99 0.36
N ILE A 149 -12.10 0.89 1.22
CA ILE A 149 -11.23 -0.30 1.33
C ILE A 149 -12.04 -1.59 1.48
N GLU A 150 -13.18 -1.55 2.16
CA GLU A 150 -14.10 -2.69 2.30
C GLU A 150 -14.59 -3.22 0.95
N LYS A 151 -14.89 -2.35 -0.01
CA LYS A 151 -15.28 -2.74 -1.38
C LYS A 151 -14.06 -3.24 -2.14
N MET A 152 -12.94 -2.55 -2.00
CA MET A 152 -11.68 -2.89 -2.67
C MET A 152 -11.19 -4.28 -2.26
N HIS A 153 -11.24 -4.60 -0.97
CA HIS A 153 -10.73 -5.83 -0.36
C HIS A 153 -11.67 -7.03 -0.48
N LEU A 154 -12.95 -6.83 -0.81
CA LEU A 154 -13.94 -7.92 -0.88
C LEU A 154 -13.50 -9.11 -1.76
N ILE A 155 -12.65 -8.86 -2.76
CA ILE A 155 -12.07 -9.90 -3.61
C ILE A 155 -11.22 -10.92 -2.84
N ASN A 156 -10.63 -10.54 -1.70
CA ASN A 156 -9.88 -11.44 -0.84
C ASN A 156 -10.76 -12.50 -0.16
N SER A 157 -12.09 -12.43 -0.31
CA SER A 157 -12.95 -13.58 0.01
C SER A 157 -12.73 -14.79 -0.90
N LEU A 158 -12.09 -14.61 -2.06
CA LEU A 158 -11.79 -15.66 -3.05
C LEU A 158 -10.31 -15.99 -3.18
N CYS A 159 -9.42 -15.13 -2.67
CA CYS A 159 -7.96 -15.24 -2.79
C CYS A 159 -7.28 -14.70 -1.51
N ASP A 160 -6.13 -15.25 -1.12
CA ASP A 160 -5.46 -14.76 0.10
C ASP A 160 -4.65 -13.46 -0.17
N SER A 161 -4.02 -13.33 -1.34
CA SER A 161 -3.00 -12.30 -1.63
C SER A 161 -3.26 -11.50 -2.92
N CYS A 162 -4.52 -11.34 -3.35
CA CYS A 162 -4.83 -10.69 -4.63
C CYS A 162 -5.35 -9.25 -4.52
N PHE A 163 -5.37 -8.66 -3.31
CA PHE A 163 -5.64 -7.24 -3.12
C PHE A 163 -4.57 -6.38 -3.81
N LEU A 164 -4.98 -5.41 -4.65
CA LEU A 164 -4.09 -4.57 -5.46
C LEU A 164 -3.12 -5.32 -6.38
N GLN A 165 -3.25 -6.65 -6.51
CA GLN A 165 -2.51 -7.41 -7.49
C GLN A 165 -2.85 -6.89 -8.89
N ARG A 166 -1.82 -6.86 -9.73
CA ARG A 166 -1.88 -6.25 -11.06
C ARG A 166 -1.90 -7.33 -12.14
N TRP A 167 -2.85 -7.24 -13.06
CA TRP A 167 -2.91 -8.07 -14.27
C TRP A 167 -2.89 -7.22 -15.51
N GLN A 168 -2.00 -7.56 -16.44
CA GLN A 168 -1.98 -7.01 -17.77
C GLN A 168 -2.72 -7.99 -18.71
N PHE A 169 -3.84 -7.56 -19.30
CA PHE A 169 -4.63 -8.41 -20.21
C PHE A 169 -4.19 -8.26 -21.67
N SER A 170 -3.74 -7.07 -22.05
CA SER A 170 -3.28 -6.72 -23.39
C SER A 170 -2.16 -5.67 -23.31
N SER A 171 -1.67 -5.17 -24.44
CA SER A 171 -0.64 -4.13 -24.46
C SER A 171 -1.13 -2.76 -23.96
N ASP A 172 -2.41 -2.61 -23.65
CA ASP A 172 -3.07 -1.35 -23.35
C ASP A 172 -4.09 -1.44 -22.19
N LEU A 173 -4.37 -2.62 -21.64
CA LEU A 173 -5.33 -2.82 -20.55
C LEU A 173 -4.67 -3.44 -19.33
N LEU A 174 -4.80 -2.75 -18.19
CA LEU A 174 -4.22 -3.14 -16.92
C LEU A 174 -5.28 -3.07 -15.83
N LEU A 175 -5.35 -4.10 -15.00
CA LEU A 175 -6.22 -4.16 -13.83
C LEU A 175 -5.36 -4.11 -12.58
N THR A 176 -5.73 -3.25 -11.65
CA THR A 176 -5.27 -3.25 -10.25
C THR A 176 -6.44 -3.69 -9.39
N ASN A 177 -6.35 -4.88 -8.79
CA ASN A 177 -7.53 -5.52 -8.18
C ASN A 177 -8.20 -4.65 -7.14
N GLY A 178 -9.52 -4.51 -7.24
CA GLY A 178 -10.28 -3.73 -6.28
C GLY A 178 -9.97 -2.24 -6.30
N PHE A 179 -9.14 -1.70 -7.21
CA PHE A 179 -8.86 -0.27 -7.26
C PHE A 179 -9.21 0.36 -8.60
N SER A 180 -8.63 -0.13 -9.70
CA SER A 180 -8.84 0.46 -11.02
C SER A 180 -8.61 -0.48 -12.18
N ILE A 181 -9.18 -0.11 -13.33
CA ILE A 181 -8.80 -0.63 -14.64
C ILE A 181 -8.30 0.55 -15.45
N THR A 182 -7.06 0.49 -15.91
CA THR A 182 -6.44 1.54 -16.70
C THR A 182 -6.28 1.10 -18.16
N THR A 183 -6.62 2.02 -19.06
CA THR A 183 -6.43 1.86 -20.49
C THR A 183 -5.41 2.88 -20.99
N TYR A 184 -4.53 2.49 -21.92
CA TYR A 184 -3.50 3.35 -22.51
C TYR A 184 -3.74 3.52 -24.02
N PRO A 185 -4.62 4.43 -24.46
CA PRO A 185 -5.08 4.48 -25.86
C PRO A 185 -3.98 4.82 -26.87
N HIS A 186 -2.98 5.59 -26.44
CA HIS A 186 -1.91 6.11 -27.29
C HIS A 186 -0.52 5.56 -26.93
N GLY A 187 -0.44 4.68 -25.92
CA GLY A 187 0.82 4.18 -25.38
C GLY A 187 0.76 2.67 -25.18
N HIS A 188 1.83 1.97 -25.54
CA HIS A 188 1.94 0.55 -25.24
C HIS A 188 2.60 0.35 -23.89
N ILE A 189 2.01 -0.52 -23.07
CA ILE A 189 2.67 -1.12 -21.91
C ILE A 189 3.82 -1.98 -22.43
N ALA A 190 5.01 -1.80 -21.87
CA ALA A 190 6.17 -2.60 -22.25
C ALA A 190 5.98 -4.06 -21.80
N ASN A 191 5.94 -5.01 -22.74
CA ASN A 191 6.02 -6.43 -22.42
C ASN A 191 7.47 -6.81 -22.13
N GLN A 192 7.71 -7.68 -21.13
CA GLN A 192 9.04 -8.18 -20.75
C GLN A 192 9.84 -8.77 -21.93
N GLU A 193 9.16 -9.21 -23.01
CA GLU A 193 9.80 -9.83 -24.18
C GLU A 193 10.29 -8.85 -25.26
N ASN A 194 9.96 -7.55 -25.20
CA ASN A 194 10.29 -6.57 -26.26
C ASN A 194 10.98 -5.30 -25.73
N SER A 195 11.93 -5.48 -24.80
CA SER A 195 12.85 -4.43 -24.35
C SER A 195 13.98 -4.14 -25.36
N GLY A 196 14.03 -4.86 -26.48
CA GLY A 196 14.97 -4.62 -27.59
C GLY A 196 14.31 -3.83 -28.72
N HIS A 197 14.81 -2.62 -28.95
CA HIS A 197 14.73 -1.80 -30.18
C HIS A 197 13.42 -1.84 -31.01
N VAL A 198 12.53 -0.85 -30.89
CA VAL A 198 11.66 -0.42 -32.03
C VAL A 198 11.16 1.04 -31.85
N ASN A 199 11.39 1.87 -32.87
CA ASN A 199 10.81 3.18 -33.26
C ASN A 199 10.74 4.35 -32.24
N LEU A 200 11.25 5.50 -32.71
CA LEU A 200 11.56 6.72 -31.95
C LEU A 200 10.38 7.57 -31.45
N ASP A 201 9.12 7.20 -31.71
CA ASP A 201 7.99 8.12 -31.49
C ASP A 201 6.93 7.66 -30.48
N VAL A 202 6.97 6.43 -29.95
CA VAL A 202 6.01 5.97 -28.92
C VAL A 202 6.75 5.54 -27.65
N LYS A 203 6.72 6.40 -26.63
CA LYS A 203 7.28 6.11 -25.31
C LYS A 203 6.47 4.99 -24.65
N LYS A 204 7.03 3.78 -24.59
CA LYS A 204 6.40 2.65 -23.88
C LYS A 204 6.33 2.93 -22.39
N VAL A 205 5.25 2.49 -21.74
CA VAL A 205 5.06 2.61 -20.29
C VAL A 205 5.73 1.43 -19.60
N SER A 206 6.68 1.70 -18.71
CA SER A 206 7.23 0.72 -17.77
C SER A 206 6.26 0.53 -16.61
N LEU A 207 5.86 -0.71 -16.32
CA LEU A 207 5.02 -1.03 -15.16
C LEU A 207 5.79 -1.08 -13.84
N ASP A 208 7.12 -1.13 -13.91
CA ASP A 208 8.00 -1.09 -12.73
C ASP A 208 8.13 0.34 -12.17
N ASP A 209 7.85 1.35 -13.00
CA ASP A 209 7.92 2.75 -12.61
C ASP A 209 6.61 3.20 -11.94
N VAL A 210 6.71 3.72 -10.72
CA VAL A 210 5.58 4.29 -9.99
C VAL A 210 5.20 5.63 -10.60
N GLU A 211 3.92 5.82 -10.92
CA GLU A 211 3.45 7.09 -11.47
C GLU A 211 3.37 8.17 -10.38
N SER A 212 4.04 9.29 -10.59
CA SER A 212 4.02 10.43 -9.66
C SER A 212 2.70 11.19 -9.76
N THR A 213 1.67 10.67 -9.10
CA THR A 213 0.31 11.26 -9.10
C THR A 213 0.08 12.27 -7.98
N TRP A 214 0.96 12.28 -6.98
CA TRP A 214 0.90 13.10 -5.78
C TRP A 214 1.37 14.55 -6.02
N ASN A 215 1.33 15.39 -4.99
CA ASN A 215 1.75 16.80 -5.07
C ASN A 215 3.26 16.95 -5.37
N ASP A 216 3.64 17.96 -6.16
CA ASP A 216 5.01 18.15 -6.65
C ASP A 216 6.08 18.37 -5.56
N ASP A 217 5.68 18.78 -4.34
CA ASP A 217 6.61 19.07 -3.23
C ASP A 217 7.05 17.83 -2.44
N LEU A 218 6.51 16.64 -2.75
CA LEU A 218 6.83 15.40 -2.04
C LEU A 218 8.04 14.68 -2.65
N ASP A 219 9.07 14.47 -1.83
CA ASP A 219 10.22 13.63 -2.17
C ASP A 219 9.99 12.21 -1.67
N VAL A 220 9.64 11.32 -2.59
CA VAL A 220 9.35 9.90 -2.29
C VAL A 220 10.36 8.93 -2.89
N LEU A 221 11.44 9.45 -3.49
CA LEU A 221 12.34 8.63 -4.31
C LEU A 221 13.08 7.56 -3.50
N HIS A 222 13.32 7.76 -2.20
CA HIS A 222 13.94 6.74 -1.36
C HIS A 222 13.07 5.50 -1.17
N SER A 223 11.75 5.63 -1.33
CA SER A 223 10.78 4.56 -1.10
C SER A 223 10.16 4.05 -2.41
N LEU A 224 9.72 4.95 -3.29
CA LEU A 224 8.88 4.60 -4.44
C LEU A 224 9.62 4.57 -5.78
N ALA A 225 10.92 4.89 -5.83
CA ALA A 225 11.68 4.81 -7.07
C ALA A 225 11.77 3.37 -7.63
N PRO A 226 11.90 3.20 -8.96
CA PRO A 226 11.86 4.25 -9.98
C PRO A 226 10.46 4.86 -10.14
N THR A 227 10.42 6.15 -10.51
CA THR A 227 9.17 6.89 -10.72
C THR A 227 9.06 7.40 -12.15
N ARG A 228 7.83 7.55 -12.65
CA ARG A 228 7.51 8.17 -13.95
C ARG A 228 6.52 9.31 -13.77
N GLN A 229 6.54 10.27 -14.70
CA GLN A 229 5.58 11.38 -14.70
C GLN A 229 4.13 10.88 -14.88
N LYS A 230 3.19 11.59 -14.25
CA LYS A 230 1.75 11.42 -14.45
C LYS A 230 1.39 11.63 -15.92
N MET A 231 0.62 10.70 -16.47
CA MET A 231 0.09 10.77 -17.82
C MET A 231 -1.17 11.65 -17.87
N SER A 232 -1.40 12.32 -19.00
CA SER A 232 -2.65 13.04 -19.25
C SER A 232 -3.84 12.08 -19.38
N SER A 233 -5.06 12.60 -19.18
CA SER A 233 -6.31 11.86 -19.38
C SER A 233 -6.45 11.27 -20.80
N ASP A 234 -5.91 11.96 -21.80
CA ASP A 234 -5.85 11.45 -23.18
C ASP A 234 -4.93 10.22 -23.33
N SER A 235 -3.85 10.18 -22.55
CA SER A 235 -2.84 9.12 -22.65
C SER A 235 -3.14 7.92 -21.76
N LYS A 236 -3.87 8.14 -20.65
CA LYS A 236 -4.26 7.11 -19.69
C LYS A 236 -5.66 7.41 -19.18
N LYS A 237 -6.62 6.52 -19.50
CA LYS A 237 -7.96 6.57 -18.91
C LYS A 237 -8.06 5.56 -17.77
N THR A 238 -8.71 5.95 -16.69
CA THR A 238 -8.81 5.13 -15.48
C THR A 238 -10.26 4.93 -15.09
N TYR A 239 -10.72 3.68 -15.18
CA TYR A 239 -11.97 3.26 -14.57
C TYR A 239 -11.72 3.00 -13.08
N ARG A 240 -12.44 3.67 -12.20
CA ARG A 240 -12.34 3.49 -10.74
C ARG A 240 -13.34 2.47 -10.25
N LEU A 241 -12.98 1.70 -9.21
CA LEU A 241 -13.95 0.83 -8.56
C LEU A 241 -15.13 1.66 -8.05
N LEU A 242 -16.32 1.33 -8.53
CA LEU A 242 -17.58 1.89 -8.08
C LEU A 242 -18.18 1.03 -6.96
N ASP A 243 -18.20 -0.29 -7.18
CA ASP A 243 -18.76 -1.22 -6.21
C ASP A 243 -18.17 -2.63 -6.33
N SER A 244 -18.28 -3.39 -5.24
CA SER A 244 -17.87 -4.78 -5.15
C SER A 244 -18.89 -5.54 -4.32
N VAL A 245 -19.43 -6.62 -4.87
CA VAL A 245 -20.55 -7.35 -4.27
C VAL A 245 -20.30 -8.85 -4.27
N LEU A 246 -20.58 -9.52 -3.16
CA LEU A 246 -20.60 -10.97 -3.08
C LEU A 246 -21.86 -11.49 -3.76
N ILE A 247 -21.67 -12.34 -4.77
CA ILE A 247 -22.74 -13.00 -5.50
C ILE A 247 -22.55 -14.52 -5.46
N GLN A 248 -23.61 -15.24 -5.84
CA GLN A 248 -23.51 -16.67 -6.11
C GLN A 248 -23.54 -16.90 -7.62
N ASP A 249 -22.65 -17.75 -8.10
CA ASP A 249 -22.71 -18.19 -9.50
C ASP A 249 -23.87 -19.18 -9.73
N ASN A 250 -24.04 -19.60 -10.98
CA ASN A 250 -25.10 -20.54 -11.37
C ASN A 250 -25.03 -21.89 -10.63
N ASN A 251 -23.88 -22.24 -10.05
CA ASN A 251 -23.63 -23.46 -9.29
C ASN A 251 -23.67 -23.23 -7.77
N LYS A 252 -24.15 -22.06 -7.31
CA LYS A 252 -24.16 -21.63 -5.90
C LYS A 252 -22.77 -21.50 -5.27
N ARG A 253 -21.71 -21.38 -6.09
CA ARG A 253 -20.36 -21.08 -5.61
C ARG A 253 -20.24 -19.59 -5.35
N LEU A 254 -19.41 -19.23 -4.37
CA LEU A 254 -19.12 -17.83 -4.06
C LEU A 254 -18.38 -17.18 -5.23
N ALA A 255 -18.80 -15.98 -5.60
CA ALA A 255 -18.20 -15.15 -6.61
C ALA A 255 -18.22 -13.68 -6.17
N VAL A 256 -17.32 -12.86 -6.71
CA VAL A 256 -17.24 -11.42 -6.42
C VAL A 256 -17.46 -10.65 -7.70
N HIS A 257 -18.46 -9.78 -7.72
CA HIS A 257 -18.78 -8.89 -8.83
C HIS A 257 -18.23 -7.50 -8.54
N GLN A 258 -17.25 -7.06 -9.32
CA GLN A 258 -16.69 -5.71 -9.25
C GLN A 258 -17.18 -4.89 -10.44
N ILE A 259 -17.59 -3.66 -10.16
CA ILE A 259 -18.07 -2.69 -11.14
C ILE A 259 -17.11 -1.51 -11.12
N TYR A 260 -16.59 -1.15 -12.28
CA TYR A 260 -15.67 -0.05 -12.49
C TYR A 260 -16.29 0.98 -13.42
N ILE A 261 -16.13 2.26 -13.11
CA ILE A 261 -16.72 3.36 -13.87
C ILE A 261 -15.65 4.34 -14.34
N LEU A 262 -15.76 4.74 -15.60
CA LEU A 262 -15.12 5.93 -16.16
C LEU A 262 -16.22 6.95 -16.39
N LYS A 263 -16.17 8.05 -15.63
CA LYS A 263 -17.14 9.14 -15.80
C LYS A 263 -16.91 9.84 -17.14
N GLY A 264 -18.00 10.14 -17.84
CA GLY A 264 -17.93 10.93 -19.06
C GLY A 264 -17.49 12.37 -18.79
N GLU A 265 -16.87 13.00 -19.79
CA GLU A 265 -16.55 14.42 -19.75
C GLU A 265 -17.74 15.24 -20.30
N GLU A 266 -18.06 16.34 -19.63
CA GLU A 266 -19.04 17.31 -20.11
C GLU A 266 -18.30 18.60 -20.48
N ASN A 267 -18.30 18.90 -21.78
CA ASN A 267 -17.76 20.15 -22.31
C ASN A 267 -18.90 20.92 -23.02
N ASP A 268 -18.72 22.21 -23.28
CA ASP A 268 -19.73 23.11 -23.89
C ASP A 268 -20.35 22.62 -25.22
N HIS A 269 -19.81 21.56 -25.83
CA HIS A 269 -20.18 21.05 -27.15
C HIS A 269 -20.57 19.56 -27.17
N GLU A 270 -20.28 18.79 -26.13
CA GLU A 270 -20.52 17.34 -26.12
C GLU A 270 -20.62 16.80 -24.68
N ILE A 271 -21.62 15.95 -24.43
CA ILE A 271 -21.76 15.18 -23.19
C ILE A 271 -21.36 13.75 -23.52
N GLN A 272 -20.18 13.32 -23.06
CA GLN A 272 -19.86 11.90 -23.08
C GLN A 272 -20.62 11.20 -21.95
N GLY A 273 -21.21 10.05 -22.27
CA GLY A 273 -21.83 9.19 -21.26
C GLY A 273 -20.78 8.45 -20.43
N ASP A 274 -21.17 8.05 -19.22
CA ASP A 274 -20.35 7.17 -18.39
C ASP A 274 -20.11 5.81 -19.07
N SER A 275 -18.92 5.26 -18.88
CA SER A 275 -18.55 3.91 -19.34
C SER A 275 -18.34 3.00 -18.15
N ILE A 276 -18.83 1.75 -18.25
CA ILE A 276 -18.78 0.76 -17.17
C ILE A 276 -18.03 -0.49 -17.64
N MET A 277 -17.12 -0.97 -16.81
CA MET A 277 -16.49 -2.28 -16.91
C MET A 277 -16.90 -3.15 -15.73
N SER A 278 -17.19 -4.42 -15.98
CA SER A 278 -17.71 -5.36 -14.97
C SER A 278 -16.88 -6.64 -14.97
N LEU A 279 -16.38 -7.02 -13.80
CA LEU A 279 -15.62 -8.26 -13.60
C LEU A 279 -16.34 -9.18 -12.61
N ILE A 280 -16.40 -10.46 -12.95
CA ILE A 280 -16.92 -11.50 -12.06
C ILE A 280 -15.79 -12.48 -11.78
N TRP A 281 -15.33 -12.48 -10.54
CA TRP A 281 -14.32 -13.40 -10.04
C TRP A 281 -14.97 -14.67 -9.51
N ARG A 282 -14.36 -15.81 -9.83
CA ARG A 282 -14.78 -17.13 -9.38
C ARG A 282 -13.57 -17.89 -8.91
N ARG A 283 -13.76 -18.71 -7.88
CA ARG A 283 -12.78 -19.71 -7.48
C ARG A 283 -13.02 -20.97 -8.32
N ASP A 284 -12.00 -21.43 -9.02
CA ASP A 284 -12.05 -22.66 -9.81
C ASP A 284 -12.34 -23.90 -8.94
#